data_AF-A0A1I8CSG0-F1
#
_entry.id   AF-A0A1I8CSG0-F1
#
_cell.length_a   1.000
_cell.length_b   1.000
_cell.length_c   1.000
_cell.angle_alpha   90.00
_cell.angle_beta   90.00
_cell.angle_gamma   90.00
#
_symmetry.space_group_name_H-M   'P 1'
#
loop_
_entity.id
_entity.type
_entity.pdbx_description
1 polymer ?
#
loop_
_entity_poly.entity_id
_entity_poly.type
_entity_poly.pdbx_seq_one_letter_code
_entity_poly.pdbx_strand_id
1 'polypeptide(L)'
;MVLAITSELQFVECMKKGGSIVIDFYSDHCPPCRIIAPKYLEFSKKYQNVTFLKVNVDNCRTLAMRYAIKAIPTFVFVKLNKEIDRLQGGNTQALEAKIRALSQSTIDKPGFVISTAATNEERNFLSQFANSAKRMKLYEDEIAQALASSLLPEDHFRKEAKVADGVYDEIALVRQLCDWFKQDFFKWSDSPKCHKCQEPTRLNAFVNGAPTRDEGEDGALTVEIYECRRCQVDVRFPRYNNPIKLLSTRNGRNLEWTNAFTLFLRALNLDARYVVDVDSNSWCEFYSSIEKRWIHVDPCEGIMDTPLLYEKGFNKKLSYVIANHRDHIRDVTWRYTFDWNKVKERRCKVRESVLENFVDKYNLRFDSTMTVQRKAELRSQAAKECNEFKNPVNNLRKGNPHQGARVSGNEECKSKQGESSKKTDDSTKTCNINDPNCNGTNSTTDAKPAEPEKEWVVL
;
A
#
# COMPACT_ATOMS: atom_id res chain seq x y z
N MET A 1 -16.95 -16.58 -32.58
CA MET A 1 -15.71 -16.93 -33.36
C MET A 1 -14.72 -17.55 -32.39
N VAL A 2 -14.04 -18.65 -32.74
CA VAL A 2 -12.99 -19.24 -31.89
C VAL A 2 -11.63 -18.73 -32.35
N LEU A 3 -10.88 -18.09 -31.43
CA LEU A 3 -9.54 -17.59 -31.72
C LEU A 3 -8.49 -18.66 -31.39
N ALA A 4 -7.67 -19.01 -32.38
CA ALA A 4 -6.52 -19.88 -32.18
C ALA A 4 -5.34 -19.08 -31.61
N ILE A 5 -4.85 -19.53 -30.45
CA ILE A 5 -3.68 -18.94 -29.82
C ILE A 5 -2.42 -19.61 -30.38
N THR A 6 -1.54 -18.82 -30.99
CA THR A 6 -0.29 -19.27 -31.60
C THR A 6 0.96 -18.79 -30.85
N SER A 7 0.81 -17.85 -29.90
CA SER A 7 1.91 -17.34 -29.08
C SER A 7 1.43 -16.87 -27.70
N GLU A 8 2.35 -16.80 -26.74
CA GLU A 8 2.05 -16.27 -25.40
C GLU A 8 1.66 -14.79 -25.41
N LEU A 9 2.25 -13.98 -26.30
CA LEU A 9 1.92 -12.56 -26.39
C LEU A 9 0.45 -12.36 -26.81
N GLN A 10 0.01 -13.10 -27.83
CA GLN A 10 -1.38 -13.08 -28.27
C GLN A 10 -2.34 -13.52 -27.14
N PHE A 11 -1.95 -14.54 -26.37
CA PHE A 11 -2.73 -14.97 -25.20
C PHE A 11 -2.87 -13.85 -24.17
N VAL A 12 -1.77 -13.20 -23.81
CA VAL A 12 -1.76 -12.09 -22.84
C VAL A 12 -2.61 -10.92 -23.32
N GLU A 13 -2.56 -10.58 -24.61
CA GLU A 13 -3.41 -9.52 -25.19
C GLU A 13 -4.90 -9.87 -25.12
N CYS A 14 -5.27 -11.13 -25.37
CA CYS A 14 -6.66 -11.58 -25.25
C CYS A 14 -7.15 -11.51 -23.80
N MET A 15 -6.31 -11.91 -22.85
CA MET A 15 -6.61 -11.79 -21.43
C MET A 15 -6.74 -10.32 -21.01
N LYS A 16 -5.87 -9.43 -21.48
CA LYS A 16 -5.95 -7.98 -21.17
C LYS A 16 -7.25 -7.31 -21.62
N LYS A 17 -7.90 -7.80 -22.68
CA LYS A 17 -9.22 -7.31 -23.11
C LYS A 17 -10.32 -7.61 -22.07
N GLY A 18 -10.10 -8.59 -21.20
CA GLY A 18 -11.00 -8.97 -20.12
C GLY A 18 -12.31 -9.60 -20.61
N GLY A 19 -13.31 -9.63 -19.74
CA GLY A 19 -14.63 -10.21 -20.01
C GLY A 19 -14.72 -11.69 -19.65
N SER A 20 -15.77 -12.33 -20.16
CA SER A 20 -16.00 -13.78 -20.02
C SER A 20 -15.24 -14.51 -21.11
N ILE A 21 -14.28 -15.35 -20.73
CA ILE A 21 -13.44 -16.09 -21.66
C ILE A 21 -13.55 -17.59 -21.35
N VAL A 22 -13.66 -18.41 -22.37
CA VAL A 22 -13.49 -19.87 -22.26
C VAL A 22 -12.29 -20.27 -23.10
N ILE A 23 -11.42 -21.09 -22.54
CA ILE A 23 -10.18 -21.55 -23.17
C ILE A 23 -10.26 -23.06 -23.32
N ASP A 24 -10.20 -23.57 -24.54
CA ASP A 24 -10.05 -24.99 -24.86
C ASP A 24 -8.56 -25.36 -24.99
N PHE A 25 -8.05 -26.14 -24.04
CA PHE A 25 -6.73 -26.76 -24.14
C PHE A 25 -6.86 -28.13 -24.82
N TYR A 26 -6.27 -28.25 -26.00
CA TYR A 26 -6.48 -29.39 -26.90
C TYR A 26 -5.19 -29.86 -27.58
N SER A 27 -5.24 -30.99 -28.30
CA SER A 27 -4.21 -31.45 -29.25
C SER A 27 -4.88 -31.98 -30.52
N ASP A 28 -4.23 -31.83 -31.67
CA ASP A 28 -4.69 -32.36 -32.96
C ASP A 28 -4.67 -33.91 -33.00
N HIS A 29 -3.89 -34.52 -32.11
CA HIS A 29 -3.75 -35.97 -31.95
C HIS A 29 -4.68 -36.59 -30.91
N CYS A 30 -5.62 -35.82 -30.34
CA CYS A 30 -6.54 -36.28 -29.31
C CYS A 30 -7.94 -36.55 -29.90
N PRO A 31 -8.42 -37.80 -29.99
CA PRO A 31 -9.74 -38.11 -30.52
C PRO A 31 -10.90 -37.43 -29.75
N PRO A 32 -10.93 -37.42 -28.40
CA PRO A 32 -11.91 -36.64 -27.64
C PRO A 32 -11.94 -35.15 -27.96
N CYS A 33 -10.78 -34.52 -28.23
CA CYS A 33 -10.72 -33.10 -28.63
C CYS A 33 -11.40 -32.89 -29.99
N ARG A 34 -11.15 -33.77 -30.96
CA ARG A 34 -11.76 -33.68 -32.30
C ARG A 34 -13.27 -33.86 -32.27
N ILE A 35 -13.78 -34.70 -31.37
CA ILE A 35 -15.23 -34.94 -31.21
C ILE A 35 -15.94 -33.67 -30.68
N ILE A 36 -15.34 -32.96 -29.72
CA ILE A 36 -16.00 -31.79 -29.10
C ILE A 36 -15.77 -30.48 -29.86
N ALA A 37 -14.71 -30.36 -30.67
CA ALA A 37 -14.36 -29.14 -31.40
C ALA A 37 -15.50 -28.54 -32.26
N PRO A 38 -16.32 -29.32 -33.00
CA PRO A 38 -17.46 -28.77 -33.75
C PRO A 38 -18.50 -28.13 -32.84
N LYS A 39 -18.77 -28.74 -31.67
CA LYS A 39 -19.70 -28.21 -30.67
C LYS A 39 -19.16 -26.96 -29.99
N TYR A 40 -17.87 -26.92 -29.68
CA TYR A 40 -17.22 -25.72 -29.17
C TYR A 40 -17.31 -24.54 -30.15
N LEU A 41 -17.12 -24.80 -31.45
CA LEU A 41 -17.31 -23.81 -32.51
C LEU A 41 -18.77 -23.34 -32.60
N GLU A 42 -19.74 -24.25 -32.51
CA GLU A 42 -21.18 -23.94 -32.46
C GLU A 42 -21.51 -23.02 -31.27
N PHE A 43 -20.99 -23.33 -30.08
CA PHE A 43 -21.15 -22.48 -28.89
C PHE A 43 -20.54 -21.10 -29.07
N SER A 44 -19.40 -20.99 -29.76
CA SER A 44 -18.80 -19.68 -30.07
C SER A 44 -19.63 -18.79 -31.00
N LYS A 45 -20.59 -19.40 -31.74
CA LYS A 45 -21.57 -18.68 -32.56
C LYS A 45 -22.84 -18.36 -31.78
N LYS A 46 -23.21 -19.22 -30.84
CA LYS A 46 -24.38 -19.07 -29.97
C LYS A 46 -24.18 -18.02 -28.86
N TYR A 47 -23.00 -17.98 -28.25
CA TYR A 47 -22.67 -17.13 -27.09
C TYR A 47 -21.69 -16.02 -27.47
N GLN A 48 -22.17 -15.01 -28.21
CA GLN A 48 -21.33 -13.93 -28.74
C GLN A 48 -20.76 -13.00 -27.66
N ASN A 49 -21.31 -13.03 -26.44
CA ASN A 49 -20.82 -12.27 -25.28
C ASN A 49 -19.70 -13.00 -24.51
N VAL A 50 -19.26 -14.17 -24.98
CA VAL A 50 -18.16 -14.93 -24.42
C VAL A 50 -17.05 -15.04 -25.47
N THR A 51 -15.81 -14.79 -25.07
CA THR A 51 -14.64 -14.98 -25.94
C THR A 51 -14.21 -16.44 -25.89
N PHE A 52 -14.09 -17.07 -27.06
CA PHE A 52 -13.68 -18.47 -27.18
C PHE A 52 -12.24 -18.53 -27.68
N LEU A 53 -11.35 -19.11 -26.89
CA LEU A 53 -9.94 -19.32 -27.22
C LEU A 53 -9.67 -20.82 -27.35
N LYS A 54 -8.77 -21.20 -28.27
CA LYS A 54 -8.21 -22.54 -28.30
C LYS A 54 -6.69 -22.50 -28.24
N VAL A 55 -6.12 -23.38 -27.44
CA VAL A 55 -4.68 -23.49 -27.17
C VAL A 55 -4.26 -24.93 -27.44
N ASN A 56 -3.41 -25.12 -28.46
CA ASN A 56 -2.81 -26.43 -28.72
C ASN A 56 -1.68 -26.66 -27.71
N VAL A 57 -1.79 -27.70 -26.87
CA VAL A 57 -0.83 -28.00 -25.80
C VAL A 57 0.53 -28.46 -26.32
N ASP A 58 0.60 -29.02 -27.53
CA ASP A 58 1.84 -29.46 -28.18
C ASP A 58 2.67 -28.25 -28.62
N ASN A 59 1.99 -27.20 -29.10
CA ASN A 59 2.60 -25.96 -29.59
C ASN A 59 2.82 -24.92 -28.47
N CYS A 60 1.97 -24.92 -27.44
CA CYS A 60 1.97 -23.93 -26.36
C CYS A 60 2.23 -24.56 -24.99
N ARG A 61 3.31 -25.36 -24.88
CA ARG A 61 3.63 -26.16 -23.67
C ARG A 61 3.74 -25.33 -22.40
N THR A 62 4.41 -24.18 -22.45
CA THR A 62 4.58 -23.28 -21.30
C THR A 62 3.24 -22.78 -20.76
N LEU A 63 2.30 -22.48 -21.65
CA LEU A 63 0.96 -22.04 -21.27
C LEU A 63 0.14 -23.18 -20.66
N ALA A 64 0.25 -24.39 -21.21
CA ALA A 64 -0.37 -25.58 -20.65
C ALA A 64 0.17 -25.91 -19.24
N MET A 65 1.48 -25.77 -19.03
CA MET A 65 2.11 -25.91 -17.70
C MET A 65 1.59 -24.85 -16.72
N ARG A 66 1.51 -23.58 -17.15
CA ARG A 66 1.02 -22.46 -16.32
C ARG A 66 -0.41 -22.68 -15.81
N TYR A 67 -1.27 -23.26 -16.64
CA TYR A 67 -2.66 -23.60 -16.26
C TYR A 67 -2.81 -24.98 -15.61
N ALA A 68 -1.68 -25.67 -15.34
CA ALA A 68 -1.62 -27.00 -14.77
C ALA A 68 -2.53 -28.00 -15.51
N ILE A 69 -2.46 -28.02 -16.84
CA ILE A 69 -3.27 -28.91 -17.68
C ILE A 69 -2.73 -30.34 -17.57
N LYS A 70 -3.53 -31.23 -16.97
CA LYS A 70 -3.17 -32.65 -16.74
C LYS A 70 -3.79 -33.62 -17.75
N ALA A 71 -4.85 -33.21 -18.43
CA ALA A 71 -5.51 -33.99 -19.47
C ALA A 71 -6.16 -33.07 -20.50
N ILE A 72 -6.48 -33.62 -21.67
CA ILE A 72 -7.14 -32.89 -22.76
C ILE A 72 -8.35 -33.69 -23.29
N PRO A 73 -9.43 -33.02 -23.73
CA PRO A 73 -9.63 -31.57 -23.67
C PRO A 73 -9.84 -31.10 -22.23
N THR A 74 -9.31 -29.92 -21.90
CA THR A 74 -9.67 -29.20 -20.66
C THR A 74 -10.13 -27.80 -21.03
N PHE A 75 -11.33 -27.45 -20.56
CA PHE A 75 -11.90 -26.12 -20.72
C PHE A 75 -11.68 -25.32 -19.44
N VAL A 76 -11.08 -24.15 -19.56
CA VAL A 76 -10.88 -23.21 -18.46
C VAL A 76 -11.80 -22.01 -18.66
N PHE A 77 -12.57 -21.68 -17.62
CA PHE A 77 -13.52 -20.58 -17.64
C PHE A 77 -12.92 -19.42 -16.84
N VAL A 78 -12.74 -18.28 -17.51
CA VAL A 78 -12.10 -17.10 -16.95
C VAL A 78 -13.10 -15.95 -16.94
N LYS A 79 -13.13 -15.22 -15.83
CA LYS A 79 -13.85 -13.95 -15.71
C LYS A 79 -13.00 -12.97 -14.90
N LEU A 80 -12.91 -11.71 -15.34
CA LEU A 80 -12.05 -10.70 -14.70
C LEU A 80 -10.60 -11.17 -14.50
N ASN A 81 -10.02 -11.81 -15.54
CA ASN A 81 -8.65 -12.33 -15.54
C ASN A 81 -8.34 -13.38 -14.46
N LYS A 82 -9.36 -13.95 -13.82
CA LYS A 82 -9.25 -15.04 -12.86
C LYS A 82 -9.95 -16.28 -13.42
N GLU A 83 -9.33 -17.42 -13.24
CA GLU A 83 -9.99 -18.72 -13.44
C GLU A 83 -11.10 -18.85 -12.40
N ILE A 84 -12.34 -19.02 -12.85
CA ILE A 84 -13.51 -19.18 -11.98
C ILE A 84 -13.98 -20.64 -11.92
N ASP A 85 -13.65 -21.43 -12.93
CA ASP A 85 -14.08 -22.81 -13.07
C ASP A 85 -13.24 -23.54 -14.12
N ARG A 86 -13.26 -24.87 -14.09
CA ARG A 86 -12.69 -25.74 -15.14
C ARG A 86 -13.54 -26.98 -15.39
N LEU A 87 -13.41 -27.53 -16.59
CA LEU A 87 -14.02 -28.79 -16.98
C LEU A 87 -12.98 -29.64 -17.71
N GLN A 88 -12.72 -30.83 -17.18
CA GLN A 88 -11.86 -31.82 -17.81
C GLN A 88 -12.72 -32.84 -18.57
N GLY A 89 -12.33 -33.15 -19.81
CA GLY A 89 -13.00 -34.11 -20.68
C GLY A 89 -14.06 -33.51 -21.60
N GLY A 90 -14.39 -34.27 -22.65
CA GLY A 90 -15.28 -33.85 -23.74
C GLY A 90 -16.78 -34.02 -23.45
N ASN A 91 -17.28 -33.53 -22.31
CA ASN A 91 -18.71 -33.59 -22.00
C ASN A 91 -19.45 -32.36 -22.54
N THR A 92 -20.17 -32.52 -23.66
CA THR A 92 -20.87 -31.44 -24.37
C THR A 92 -21.94 -30.76 -23.51
N GLN A 93 -22.74 -31.53 -22.75
CA GLN A 93 -23.82 -30.97 -21.93
C GLN A 93 -23.27 -30.16 -20.76
N ALA A 94 -22.26 -30.69 -20.07
CA ALA A 94 -21.59 -29.99 -18.97
C ALA A 94 -20.86 -28.73 -19.46
N LEU A 95 -20.23 -28.80 -20.65
CA LEU A 95 -19.60 -27.67 -21.29
C LEU A 95 -20.61 -26.57 -21.64
N GLU A 96 -21.73 -26.92 -22.29
CA GLU A 96 -22.77 -25.94 -22.59
C GLU A 96 -23.36 -25.34 -21.32
N ALA A 97 -23.61 -26.14 -20.28
CA ALA A 97 -24.13 -25.64 -19.01
C ALA A 97 -23.19 -24.61 -18.37
N LYS A 98 -21.87 -24.88 -18.35
CA LYS A 98 -20.87 -23.93 -17.82
C LYS A 98 -20.69 -22.71 -18.72
N ILE A 99 -20.70 -22.85 -20.04
CA ILE A 99 -20.68 -21.71 -20.99
C ILE A 99 -21.92 -20.86 -20.80
N ARG A 100 -23.10 -21.49 -20.67
CA ARG A 100 -24.37 -20.82 -20.41
C ARG A 100 -24.35 -20.10 -19.08
N ALA A 101 -23.82 -20.70 -18.02
CA ALA A 101 -23.65 -20.03 -16.74
C ALA A 101 -22.68 -18.84 -16.86
N LEU A 102 -21.58 -19.00 -17.60
CA LEU A 102 -20.64 -17.92 -17.87
C LEU A 102 -21.27 -16.79 -18.72
N SER A 103 -22.12 -17.12 -19.69
CA SER A 103 -22.79 -16.17 -20.59
C SER A 103 -24.01 -15.50 -19.94
N GLN A 104 -24.77 -16.23 -19.13
CA GLN A 104 -25.94 -15.77 -18.37
C GLN A 104 -25.56 -15.17 -17.03
N SER A 105 -24.28 -15.20 -16.66
CA SER A 105 -23.76 -14.34 -15.60
C SER A 105 -23.71 -12.88 -16.06
N THR A 106 -24.85 -12.36 -16.56
CA THR A 106 -25.27 -10.99 -16.32
C THR A 106 -25.65 -10.94 -14.83
N ILE A 107 -25.06 -10.10 -13.98
CA ILE A 107 -25.24 -8.66 -13.98
C ILE A 107 -26.74 -8.27 -14.14
N ASP A 108 -27.72 -9.14 -13.87
CA ASP A 108 -29.17 -8.81 -13.94
C ASP A 108 -30.03 -9.51 -12.86
N LYS A 109 -29.50 -9.71 -11.65
CA LYS A 109 -30.38 -9.55 -10.47
C LYS A 109 -30.51 -8.04 -10.26
N PRO A 110 -31.71 -7.47 -10.10
CA PRO A 110 -31.84 -6.08 -9.63
C PRO A 110 -31.18 -6.03 -8.24
N GLY A 111 -29.90 -5.63 -8.21
CA GLY A 111 -29.07 -5.68 -7.02
C GLY A 111 -27.58 -6.04 -7.20
N PHE A 112 -27.10 -6.56 -8.35
CA PHE A 112 -25.64 -6.79 -8.49
C PHE A 112 -25.13 -6.67 -9.93
N VAL A 113 -24.85 -5.42 -10.31
CA VAL A 113 -24.05 -5.06 -11.48
C VAL A 113 -22.61 -4.88 -11.01
N ILE A 114 -21.65 -5.72 -11.41
CA ILE A 114 -20.21 -5.34 -11.35
C ILE A 114 -19.92 -4.45 -12.56
N SER A 115 -20.55 -3.28 -12.58
CA SER A 115 -20.17 -2.22 -13.49
C SER A 115 -18.79 -1.74 -13.06
N THR A 116 -17.81 -1.74 -13.97
CA THR A 116 -16.56 -1.01 -13.76
C THR A 116 -16.76 0.50 -13.84
N ALA A 117 -17.95 0.97 -14.27
CA ALA A 117 -18.34 2.35 -14.11
C ALA A 117 -18.57 2.63 -12.63
N ALA A 118 -17.77 3.54 -12.11
CA ALA A 118 -17.88 4.04 -10.75
C ALA A 118 -19.18 4.84 -10.57
N THR A 119 -19.86 4.64 -9.44
CA THR A 119 -20.96 5.55 -9.01
C THR A 119 -20.42 6.95 -8.69
N ASN A 120 -21.30 7.90 -8.37
CA ASN A 120 -20.86 9.24 -7.93
C ASN A 120 -20.00 9.18 -6.67
N GLU A 121 -20.40 8.36 -5.70
CA GLU A 121 -19.72 8.16 -4.43
C GLU A 121 -18.35 7.51 -4.65
N GLU A 122 -18.29 6.48 -5.49
CA GLU A 122 -17.03 5.82 -5.86
C GLU A 122 -16.11 6.78 -6.63
N ARG A 123 -16.66 7.60 -7.54
CA ARG A 123 -15.88 8.63 -8.24
C ARG A 123 -15.31 9.66 -7.26
N ASN A 124 -16.11 10.12 -6.31
CA ASN A 124 -15.65 11.05 -5.28
C ASN A 124 -14.53 10.43 -4.44
N PHE A 125 -14.70 9.18 -4.00
CA PHE A 125 -13.66 8.43 -3.30
C PHE A 125 -12.38 8.29 -4.14
N LEU A 126 -12.48 7.86 -5.39
CA LEU A 126 -11.32 7.69 -6.26
C LEU A 126 -10.62 9.02 -6.62
N SER A 127 -11.37 10.13 -6.64
CA SER A 127 -10.82 11.45 -6.98
C SER A 127 -9.70 11.89 -6.02
N GLN A 128 -9.71 11.41 -4.77
CA GLN A 128 -8.68 11.72 -3.79
C GLN A 128 -7.30 11.18 -4.20
N PHE A 129 -7.25 10.09 -4.99
CA PHE A 129 -6.03 9.50 -5.53
C PHE A 129 -5.62 10.13 -6.88
N ALA A 130 -6.51 10.86 -7.54
CA ALA A 130 -6.20 11.50 -8.81
C ALA A 130 -5.09 12.55 -8.68
N ASN A 131 -5.02 13.25 -7.53
CA ASN A 131 -4.01 14.26 -7.26
C ASN A 131 -2.64 13.69 -6.89
N SER A 132 -2.52 12.37 -6.71
CA SER A 132 -1.25 11.73 -6.34
C SER A 132 -0.14 11.97 -7.37
N ALA A 133 -0.44 11.91 -8.67
CA ALA A 133 0.55 12.21 -9.72
C ALA A 133 1.07 13.65 -9.64
N LYS A 134 0.21 14.63 -9.29
CA LYS A 134 0.66 16.02 -9.13
C LYS A 134 1.65 16.13 -7.96
N ARG A 135 1.37 15.44 -6.86
CA ARG A 135 2.28 15.39 -5.70
C ARG A 135 3.60 14.73 -6.06
N MET A 136 3.57 13.59 -6.75
CA MET A 136 4.79 12.90 -7.15
C MET A 136 5.67 13.76 -8.06
N LYS A 137 5.08 14.56 -8.95
CA LYS A 137 5.84 15.53 -9.76
C LYS A 137 6.63 16.54 -8.94
N LEU A 138 6.12 16.97 -7.77
CA LEU A 138 6.85 17.89 -6.90
C LEU A 138 8.10 17.25 -6.30
N TYR A 139 8.09 15.93 -6.09
CA TYR A 139 9.28 15.22 -5.60
C TYR A 139 10.28 14.89 -6.70
N GLU A 140 9.86 14.86 -7.96
CA GLU A 140 10.74 14.68 -9.12
C GLU A 140 11.28 16.02 -9.67
N ASP A 141 10.91 17.15 -9.06
CA ASP A 141 11.44 18.46 -9.43
C ASP A 141 12.92 18.57 -9.00
N GLU A 142 13.79 18.85 -9.97
CA GLU A 142 15.25 18.86 -9.75
C GLU A 142 15.67 19.99 -8.80
N ILE A 143 14.99 21.14 -8.84
CA ILE A 143 15.27 22.26 -7.95
C ILE A 143 14.87 21.89 -6.52
N ALA A 144 13.69 21.28 -6.34
CA ALA A 144 13.25 20.77 -5.04
C ALA A 144 14.24 19.76 -4.45
N GLN A 145 14.72 18.81 -5.26
CA GLN A 145 15.70 17.82 -4.84
C GLN A 145 17.06 18.43 -4.51
N ALA A 146 17.50 19.43 -5.28
CA ALA A 146 18.75 20.16 -5.01
C ALA A 146 18.67 20.96 -3.70
N LEU A 147 17.53 21.62 -3.45
CA LEU A 147 17.27 22.34 -2.19
C LEU A 147 17.19 21.39 -1.00
N ALA A 148 16.58 20.23 -1.15
CA ALA A 148 16.58 19.22 -0.08
C ALA A 148 17.99 18.68 0.16
N SER A 149 18.73 18.34 -0.91
CA SER A 149 20.11 17.85 -0.82
C SER A 149 21.04 18.84 -0.12
N SER A 150 20.90 20.15 -0.36
CA SER A 150 21.74 21.17 0.26
C SER A 150 21.53 21.33 1.77
N LEU A 151 20.43 20.79 2.30
CA LEU A 151 20.12 20.79 3.73
C LEU A 151 20.60 19.52 4.45
N LEU A 152 20.99 18.48 3.71
CA LEU A 152 21.50 17.24 4.29
C LEU A 152 22.93 17.46 4.82
N PRO A 153 23.22 17.06 6.08
CA PRO A 153 24.58 17.08 6.61
C PRO A 153 25.51 16.13 5.85
N GLU A 154 26.28 16.62 4.87
CA GLU A 154 27.10 15.77 4.00
C GLU A 154 28.08 14.84 4.75
N ASP A 155 28.63 15.30 5.88
CA ASP A 155 29.57 14.54 6.70
C ASP A 155 28.96 13.31 7.37
N HIS A 156 27.68 13.36 7.77
CA HIS A 156 27.00 12.25 8.44
C HIS A 156 26.57 11.17 7.45
N PHE A 157 25.99 11.55 6.32
CA PHE A 157 25.38 10.61 5.37
C PHE A 157 26.39 9.92 4.44
N ARG A 158 27.54 10.55 4.14
CA ARG A 158 28.53 10.00 3.19
C ARG A 158 29.63 9.12 3.82
N LYS A 159 29.90 9.24 5.12
CA LYS A 159 31.01 8.53 5.80
C LYS A 159 30.63 7.12 6.27
N GLU A 160 29.36 6.89 6.62
CA GLU A 160 28.93 5.63 7.25
C GLU A 160 28.15 4.69 6.31
N ALA A 161 27.68 5.18 5.16
CA ALA A 161 26.85 4.40 4.23
C ALA A 161 27.59 3.80 3.03
N LYS A 162 28.91 4.06 2.87
CA LYS A 162 29.68 3.50 1.75
C LYS A 162 30.05 2.05 2.01
N VAL A 163 29.42 1.15 1.26
CA VAL A 163 29.92 -0.22 1.07
C VAL A 163 31.07 -0.19 0.05
N ALA A 164 31.93 -1.21 0.02
CA ALA A 164 32.90 -1.40 -1.05
C ALA A 164 32.20 -1.27 -2.42
N ASP A 165 32.86 -0.63 -3.38
CA ASP A 165 32.36 -0.33 -4.75
C ASP A 165 31.34 0.82 -4.92
N GLY A 166 31.15 1.68 -3.90
CA GLY A 166 30.37 2.92 -4.06
C GLY A 166 28.85 2.72 -4.09
N VAL A 167 28.38 1.52 -3.74
CA VAL A 167 26.98 1.23 -3.46
C VAL A 167 26.67 1.66 -2.02
N TYR A 168 25.58 2.41 -1.83
CA TYR A 168 25.14 2.79 -0.49
C TYR A 168 24.25 1.70 0.12
N ASP A 169 24.43 1.41 1.40
CA ASP A 169 23.42 0.66 2.15
C ASP A 169 22.18 1.55 2.33
N GLU A 170 21.17 1.34 1.48
CA GLU A 170 19.93 2.10 1.47
C GLU A 170 19.21 2.03 2.83
N ILE A 171 19.31 0.91 3.55
CA ILE A 171 18.66 0.72 4.84
C ILE A 171 19.36 1.55 5.91
N ALA A 172 20.69 1.52 5.95
CA ALA A 172 21.47 2.35 6.86
C ALA A 172 21.25 3.85 6.57
N LEU A 173 21.27 4.23 5.29
CA LEU A 173 21.06 5.61 4.84
C LEU A 173 19.69 6.15 5.28
N VAL A 174 18.62 5.38 5.05
CA VAL A 174 17.27 5.80 5.43
C VAL A 174 17.09 5.83 6.95
N ARG A 175 17.76 4.94 7.70
CA ARG A 175 17.75 4.98 9.16
C ARG A 175 18.35 6.29 9.69
N GLN A 176 19.54 6.67 9.19
CA GLN A 176 20.16 7.94 9.54
C GLN A 176 19.28 9.13 9.15
N LEU A 177 18.61 9.05 7.99
CA LEU A 177 17.67 10.09 7.56
C LEU A 177 16.50 10.23 8.52
N CYS A 178 15.90 9.11 8.97
CA CYS A 178 14.84 9.14 9.96
C CYS A 178 15.28 9.81 11.27
N ASP A 179 16.45 9.43 11.78
CA ASP A 179 16.97 9.95 13.03
C ASP A 179 17.22 11.46 12.95
N TRP A 180 17.99 11.91 11.95
CA TRP A 180 18.25 13.33 11.72
C TRP A 180 16.96 14.12 11.47
N PHE A 181 16.05 13.59 10.65
CA PHE A 181 14.83 14.31 10.30
C PHE A 181 13.96 14.57 11.53
N LYS A 182 13.82 13.56 12.41
CA LYS A 182 12.98 13.64 13.60
C LYS A 182 13.65 14.43 14.74
N GLN A 183 14.94 14.24 14.94
CA GLN A 183 15.66 14.82 16.07
C GLN A 183 16.09 16.26 15.79
N ASP A 184 16.56 16.54 14.57
CA ASP A 184 17.23 17.80 14.26
C ASP A 184 16.41 18.68 13.29
N PHE A 185 15.93 18.11 12.19
CA PHE A 185 15.41 18.91 11.08
C PHE A 185 13.97 19.39 11.25
N PHE A 186 13.03 18.50 11.55
CA PHE A 186 11.59 18.76 11.49
C PHE A 186 10.93 18.62 12.86
N LYS A 187 9.97 19.50 13.18
CA LYS A 187 9.32 19.55 14.50
C LYS A 187 7.82 19.31 14.43
N TRP A 188 7.30 18.56 15.40
CA TRP A 188 5.87 18.32 15.53
C TRP A 188 5.18 19.57 16.05
N SER A 189 4.07 19.96 15.44
CA SER A 189 3.27 21.11 15.87
C SER A 189 1.78 20.80 15.86
N ASP A 190 1.20 20.62 17.05
CA ASP A 190 -0.26 20.57 17.22
C ASP A 190 -0.88 21.97 17.21
N SER A 191 -0.15 22.98 17.69
CA SER A 191 -0.51 24.39 17.61
C SER A 191 0.72 25.26 17.40
N PRO A 192 0.59 26.38 16.67
CA PRO A 192 1.67 27.35 16.53
C PRO A 192 1.90 28.10 17.85
N LYS A 193 3.13 28.53 18.13
CA LYS A 193 3.41 29.48 19.21
C LYS A 193 3.08 30.90 18.75
N CYS A 194 2.72 31.76 19.69
CA CYS A 194 2.47 33.17 19.39
C CYS A 194 3.76 33.85 18.91
N HIS A 195 3.75 34.48 17.73
CA HIS A 195 4.92 35.18 17.19
C HIS A 195 5.39 36.36 18.07
N LYS A 196 4.51 36.92 18.92
CA LYS A 196 4.80 38.09 19.77
C LYS A 196 5.43 37.70 21.11
N CYS A 197 4.89 36.67 21.77
CA CYS A 197 5.26 36.32 23.13
C CYS A 197 5.70 34.86 23.33
N GLN A 198 5.70 34.04 22.27
CA GLN A 198 6.06 32.62 22.28
C GLN A 198 5.19 31.70 23.16
N GLU A 199 4.13 32.25 23.77
CA GLU A 199 3.17 31.47 24.55
C GLU A 199 2.36 30.49 23.69
N PRO A 200 1.87 29.40 24.28
CA PRO A 200 0.93 28.49 23.63
C PRO A 200 -0.32 29.22 23.15
N THR A 201 -0.84 28.76 22.02
CA THR A 201 -2.07 29.28 21.42
C THR A 201 -3.18 28.24 21.48
N ARG A 202 -4.44 28.68 21.37
CA ARG A 202 -5.61 27.80 21.31
C ARG A 202 -6.30 27.94 19.97
N LEU A 203 -6.73 26.82 19.39
CA LEU A 203 -7.49 26.85 18.14
C LEU A 203 -8.76 27.69 18.31
N ASN A 204 -8.93 28.66 17.42
CA ASN A 204 -10.15 29.45 17.30
C ASN A 204 -11.05 28.80 16.24
N ALA A 205 -11.82 27.79 16.65
CA ALA A 205 -12.67 27.02 15.76
C ALA A 205 -13.83 27.81 15.13
N PHE A 206 -14.08 29.05 15.59
CA PHE A 206 -15.12 29.92 15.05
C PHE A 206 -14.65 30.74 13.84
N VAL A 207 -13.34 30.77 13.59
CA VAL A 207 -12.74 31.53 12.49
C VAL A 207 -12.20 30.56 11.44
N ASN A 208 -12.82 30.57 10.27
CA ASN A 208 -12.31 29.87 9.10
C ASN A 208 -11.23 30.71 8.42
N GLY A 209 -9.97 30.31 8.54
CA GLY A 209 -8.86 30.97 7.85
C GLY A 209 -8.82 30.60 6.37
N ALA A 210 -9.05 31.58 5.50
CA ALA A 210 -8.72 31.44 4.08
C ALA A 210 -7.21 31.70 3.88
N PRO A 211 -6.52 30.94 3.01
CA PRO A 211 -5.16 31.26 2.61
C PRO A 211 -5.06 32.69 2.06
N THR A 212 -4.00 33.41 2.45
CA THR A 212 -3.61 34.62 1.72
C THR A 212 -3.12 34.25 0.32
N ARG A 213 -2.94 35.24 -0.56
CA ARG A 213 -2.36 35.02 -1.87
C ARG A 213 -1.01 34.29 -1.77
N ASP A 214 -0.11 34.80 -0.95
CA ASP A 214 1.24 34.24 -0.77
C ASP A 214 1.19 32.82 -0.17
N GLU A 215 0.32 32.59 0.83
CA GLU A 215 0.14 31.26 1.41
C GLU A 215 -0.42 30.26 0.39
N GLY A 216 -1.35 30.70 -0.47
CA GLY A 216 -1.90 29.91 -1.55
C GLY A 216 -0.88 29.58 -2.64
N GLU A 217 -0.04 30.56 -3.03
CA GLU A 217 1.08 30.36 -3.95
C GLU A 217 2.11 29.37 -3.37
N ASP A 218 2.33 29.39 -2.06
CA ASP A 218 3.13 28.42 -1.31
C ASP A 218 2.43 27.05 -1.10
N GLY A 219 1.21 26.87 -1.60
CA GLY A 219 0.50 25.59 -1.59
C GLY A 219 -0.28 25.27 -0.31
N ALA A 220 -0.65 26.28 0.48
CA ALA A 220 -1.62 26.12 1.56
C ALA A 220 -3.04 26.07 1.00
N LEU A 221 -3.79 25.02 1.33
CA LEU A 221 -5.20 24.90 0.96
C LEU A 221 -6.14 25.34 2.08
N THR A 222 -5.69 25.20 3.32
CA THR A 222 -6.44 25.58 4.51
C THR A 222 -5.53 26.30 5.49
N VAL A 223 -6.10 27.20 6.28
CA VAL A 223 -5.38 27.90 7.35
C VAL A 223 -6.17 27.75 8.63
N GLU A 224 -5.54 27.15 9.63
CA GLU A 224 -6.10 27.08 10.98
C GLU A 224 -5.77 28.39 11.70
N ILE A 225 -6.77 28.99 12.35
CA ILE A 225 -6.58 30.22 13.11
C ILE A 225 -6.53 29.88 14.60
N TYR A 226 -5.48 30.33 15.25
CA TYR A 226 -5.25 30.16 16.67
C TYR A 226 -5.25 31.52 17.35
N GLU A 227 -5.63 31.57 18.62
CA GLU A 227 -5.63 32.79 19.42
C GLU A 227 -4.61 32.69 20.55
N CYS A 228 -3.81 33.74 20.71
CA CYS A 228 -2.94 33.89 21.87
C CYS A 228 -3.70 34.58 23.01
N ARG A 229 -3.97 33.87 24.11
CA ARG A 229 -4.70 34.45 25.26
C ARG A 229 -3.97 35.61 25.95
N ARG A 230 -2.64 35.65 25.87
CA ARG A 230 -1.82 36.71 26.48
C ARG A 230 -1.80 38.00 25.65
N CYS A 231 -1.64 37.86 24.33
CA CYS A 231 -1.52 39.00 23.42
C CYS A 231 -2.84 39.38 22.74
N GLN A 232 -3.88 38.54 22.85
CA GLN A 232 -5.17 38.70 22.18
C GLN A 232 -5.00 38.92 20.67
N VAL A 233 -4.07 38.18 20.06
CA VAL A 233 -3.81 38.22 18.62
C VAL A 233 -4.07 36.86 18.00
N ASP A 234 -4.59 36.89 16.78
CA ASP A 234 -4.69 35.72 15.93
C ASP A 234 -3.33 35.31 15.39
N VAL A 235 -3.10 34.02 15.37
CA VAL A 235 -1.90 33.33 14.90
C VAL A 235 -2.34 32.36 13.83
N ARG A 236 -1.82 32.55 12.62
CA ARG A 236 -2.18 31.74 11.45
C ARG A 236 -1.32 30.48 11.42
N PHE A 237 -1.93 29.35 11.09
CA PHE A 237 -1.24 28.09 10.86
C PHE A 237 -1.64 27.52 9.49
N PRO A 238 -1.00 27.99 8.40
CA PRO A 238 -1.27 27.48 7.06
C PRO A 238 -0.81 26.03 6.90
N ARG A 239 -1.68 25.18 6.33
CA ARG A 239 -1.41 23.76 6.10
C ARG A 239 -0.84 23.56 4.71
N TYR A 240 0.49 23.65 4.60
CA TYR A 240 1.21 23.60 3.33
C TYR A 240 1.32 22.17 2.77
N ASN A 241 1.00 22.02 1.48
CA ASN A 241 1.24 20.80 0.71
C ASN A 241 2.48 20.87 -0.19
N ASN A 242 3.14 22.02 -0.29
CA ASN A 242 4.36 22.16 -1.08
C ASN A 242 5.59 21.71 -0.26
N PRO A 243 6.29 20.63 -0.66
CA PRO A 243 7.43 20.14 0.12
C PRO A 243 8.59 21.15 0.18
N ILE A 244 8.79 22.00 -0.82
CA ILE A 244 9.82 23.05 -0.80
C ILE A 244 9.53 24.05 0.33
N LYS A 245 8.27 24.48 0.48
CA LYS A 245 7.89 25.37 1.58
C LYS A 245 8.16 24.71 2.93
N LEU A 246 7.91 23.41 3.04
CA LEU A 246 8.14 22.65 4.27
C LEU A 246 9.62 22.56 4.66
N LEU A 247 10.56 22.63 3.70
CA LEU A 247 12.00 22.71 4.00
C LEU A 247 12.36 23.98 4.80
N SER A 248 11.57 25.05 4.61
CA SER A 248 11.74 26.34 5.30
C SER A 248 10.97 26.40 6.61
N THR A 249 9.72 25.93 6.65
CA THR A 249 8.89 25.99 7.87
C THR A 249 9.34 24.98 8.92
N ARG A 250 9.83 23.81 8.49
CA ARG A 250 10.39 22.75 9.34
C ARG A 250 9.46 22.29 10.47
N ASN A 251 8.16 22.46 10.29
CA ASN A 251 7.17 22.05 11.27
C ASN A 251 5.84 21.68 10.63
N GLY A 252 5.06 20.89 11.35
CA GLY A 252 3.72 20.49 10.95
C GLY A 252 3.28 19.22 11.66
N ARG A 253 2.30 18.52 11.06
CA ARG A 253 1.77 17.24 11.53
C ARG A 253 2.13 16.14 10.54
N ASN A 254 1.52 14.96 10.71
CA ASN A 254 1.88 13.76 9.95
C ASN A 254 1.94 13.96 8.42
N LEU A 255 1.04 14.75 7.84
CA LEU A 255 1.04 15.05 6.42
C LEU A 255 2.30 15.82 6.00
N GLU A 256 2.59 16.94 6.68
CA GLU A 256 3.75 17.78 6.37
C GLU A 256 5.07 17.03 6.57
N TRP A 257 5.15 16.25 7.66
CA TRP A 257 6.28 15.37 7.94
C TRP A 257 6.53 14.40 6.78
N THR A 258 5.49 13.66 6.36
CA THR A 258 5.60 12.68 5.28
C THR A 258 5.98 13.35 3.96
N ASN A 259 5.40 14.51 3.68
CA ASN A 259 5.63 15.26 2.44
C ASN A 259 7.08 15.74 2.31
N ALA A 260 7.60 16.40 3.34
CA ALA A 260 8.99 16.83 3.38
C ALA A 260 9.96 15.64 3.37
N PHE A 261 9.67 14.58 4.14
CA PHE A 261 10.53 13.39 4.17
C PHE A 261 10.59 12.65 2.83
N THR A 262 9.46 12.56 2.11
CA THR A 262 9.44 11.94 0.78
C THR A 262 10.35 12.69 -0.19
N LEU A 263 10.39 14.03 -0.12
CA LEU A 263 11.31 14.83 -0.93
C LEU A 263 12.78 14.48 -0.63
N PHE A 264 13.16 14.30 0.65
CA PHE A 264 14.51 13.88 1.01
C PHE A 264 14.87 12.49 0.49
N LEU A 265 13.94 11.51 0.56
CA LEU A 265 14.17 10.19 -0.03
C LEU A 265 14.44 10.29 -1.54
N ARG A 266 13.67 11.12 -2.24
CA ARG A 266 13.88 11.35 -3.68
C ARG A 266 15.15 12.12 -3.99
N ALA A 267 15.54 13.08 -3.15
CA ALA A 267 16.80 13.81 -3.26
C ALA A 267 18.03 12.90 -3.06
N LEU A 268 17.92 11.87 -2.22
CA LEU A 268 18.90 10.79 -2.08
C LEU A 268 18.87 9.77 -3.24
N ASN A 269 18.08 10.03 -4.28
CA ASN A 269 17.87 9.16 -5.44
C ASN A 269 17.30 7.77 -5.11
N LEU A 270 16.54 7.64 -4.01
CA LEU A 270 15.89 6.38 -3.63
C LEU A 270 14.49 6.27 -4.25
N ASP A 271 14.16 5.12 -4.85
CA ASP A 271 12.78 4.87 -5.30
C ASP A 271 11.84 4.90 -4.08
N ALA A 272 10.98 5.91 -4.01
CA ALA A 272 10.15 6.19 -2.83
C ALA A 272 8.67 6.35 -3.20
N ARG A 273 7.80 5.82 -2.33
CA ARG A 273 6.36 5.95 -2.41
C ARG A 273 5.86 6.85 -1.29
N TYR A 274 4.93 7.72 -1.63
CA TYR A 274 4.07 8.41 -0.66
C TYR A 274 2.84 7.55 -0.39
N VAL A 275 2.72 7.02 0.82
CA VAL A 275 1.64 6.11 1.21
C VAL A 275 0.57 6.88 1.99
N VAL A 276 -0.69 6.63 1.65
CA VAL A 276 -1.85 7.20 2.34
C VAL A 276 -2.76 6.09 2.85
N ASP A 277 -3.10 6.16 4.12
CA ASP A 277 -4.31 5.59 4.68
C ASP A 277 -5.45 6.60 4.50
N VAL A 278 -6.59 6.14 3.98
CA VAL A 278 -7.76 7.01 3.75
C VAL A 278 -8.33 7.60 5.03
N ASP A 279 -8.03 7.01 6.19
CA ASP A 279 -8.44 7.48 7.51
C ASP A 279 -7.44 8.50 8.12
N SER A 280 -6.74 9.26 7.26
CA SER A 280 -5.96 10.47 7.58
C SER A 280 -4.54 10.28 8.14
N ASN A 281 -3.90 9.12 7.94
CA ASN A 281 -2.46 8.98 8.16
C ASN A 281 -1.71 8.81 6.83
N SER A 282 -0.47 9.24 6.82
CA SER A 282 0.45 9.11 5.69
C SER A 282 1.85 8.77 6.19
N TRP A 283 2.60 8.07 5.36
CA TRP A 283 3.98 7.67 5.61
C TRP A 283 4.66 7.35 4.28
N CYS A 284 5.88 6.81 4.33
CA CYS A 284 6.71 6.53 3.17
C CYS A 284 6.96 5.03 3.00
N GLU A 285 7.21 4.60 1.77
CA GLU A 285 7.97 3.38 1.51
C GLU A 285 9.18 3.73 0.66
N PHE A 286 10.29 3.02 0.82
CA PHE A 286 11.38 3.05 -0.16
C PHE A 286 11.66 1.64 -0.66
N TYR A 287 12.13 1.51 -1.90
CA TYR A 287 12.56 0.23 -2.43
C TYR A 287 14.01 -0.02 -2.01
N SER A 288 14.26 -1.15 -1.36
CA SER A 288 15.62 -1.62 -1.15
C SER A 288 16.02 -2.61 -2.23
N SER A 289 17.10 -2.30 -2.95
CA SER A 289 17.74 -3.17 -3.92
C SER A 289 18.42 -4.38 -3.26
N ILE A 290 18.90 -4.23 -2.01
CA ILE A 290 19.50 -5.28 -1.19
C ILE A 290 18.43 -6.32 -0.80
N GLU A 291 17.36 -5.88 -0.16
CA GLU A 291 16.25 -6.75 0.28
C GLU A 291 15.28 -7.10 -0.86
N LYS A 292 15.42 -6.44 -2.01
CA LYS A 292 14.60 -6.60 -3.22
C LYS A 292 13.10 -6.42 -2.99
N ARG A 293 12.73 -5.54 -2.05
CA ARG A 293 11.34 -5.25 -1.64
C ARG A 293 11.15 -3.80 -1.22
N TRP A 294 9.89 -3.40 -1.13
CA TRP A 294 9.49 -2.13 -0.52
C TRP A 294 9.57 -2.26 1.02
N ILE A 295 10.15 -1.25 1.65
CA ILE A 295 10.33 -1.14 3.09
C ILE A 295 9.51 0.04 3.59
N HIS A 296 8.67 -0.21 4.59
CA HIS A 296 7.88 0.79 5.28
C HIS A 296 8.78 1.75 6.08
N VAL A 297 8.47 3.04 6.05
CA VAL A 297 9.12 4.07 6.87
C VAL A 297 8.10 5.09 7.34
N ASP A 298 8.01 5.28 8.65
CA ASP A 298 7.23 6.35 9.26
C ASP A 298 8.17 7.41 9.88
N PRO A 299 8.35 8.57 9.24
CA PRO A 299 9.26 9.60 9.75
C PRO A 299 8.73 10.28 11.02
N CYS A 300 7.41 10.30 11.25
CA CYS A 300 6.83 10.89 12.45
C CYS A 300 7.17 10.05 13.68
N GLU A 301 7.11 8.74 13.51
CA GLU A 301 7.40 7.78 14.57
C GLU A 301 8.91 7.47 14.64
N GLY A 302 9.68 7.76 13.57
CA GLY A 302 11.10 7.42 13.50
C GLY A 302 11.31 5.91 13.38
N ILE A 303 10.36 5.22 12.74
CA ILE A 303 10.31 3.76 12.69
C ILE A 303 10.42 3.29 11.23
N MET A 304 11.16 2.21 11.03
CA MET A 304 11.33 1.54 9.75
C MET A 304 10.94 0.06 9.84
N ASP A 305 10.51 -0.49 8.70
CA ASP A 305 10.16 -1.91 8.47
C ASP A 305 9.17 -2.52 9.47
N THR A 306 8.29 -1.69 10.03
CA THR A 306 7.28 -2.10 11.03
C THR A 306 5.87 -1.81 10.51
N PRO A 307 5.40 -2.47 9.44
CA PRO A 307 4.13 -2.13 8.78
C PRO A 307 2.89 -2.41 9.66
N LEU A 308 2.98 -3.33 10.63
CA LEU A 308 1.88 -3.60 11.55
C LEU A 308 1.77 -2.56 12.69
N LEU A 309 2.61 -1.52 12.70
CA LEU A 309 2.57 -0.42 13.66
C LEU A 309 1.16 0.17 13.80
N TYR A 310 0.47 0.36 12.68
CA TYR A 310 -0.83 1.02 12.68
C TYR A 310 -1.95 0.11 13.20
N GLU A 311 -2.09 -1.10 12.66
CA GLU A 311 -3.18 -2.00 13.05
C GLU A 311 -2.93 -2.67 14.40
N LYS A 312 -1.70 -3.11 14.71
CA LYS A 312 -1.38 -3.73 16.01
C LYS A 312 -0.96 -2.73 17.07
N GLY A 313 -0.07 -1.79 16.72
CA GLY A 313 0.46 -0.83 17.69
C GLY A 313 -0.58 0.22 18.06
N PHE A 314 -1.12 0.93 17.07
CA PHE A 314 -2.06 2.02 17.30
C PHE A 314 -3.51 1.55 17.36
N ASN A 315 -3.77 0.26 17.10
CA ASN A 315 -5.10 -0.32 17.04
C ASN A 315 -6.02 0.39 16.01
N LYS A 316 -5.43 0.90 14.91
CA LYS A 316 -6.18 1.55 13.83
C LYS A 316 -7.00 0.54 13.06
N LYS A 317 -8.23 0.92 12.74
CA LYS A 317 -9.14 0.14 11.91
C LYS A 317 -8.94 0.44 10.42
N LEU A 318 -7.80 0.05 9.86
CA LEU A 318 -7.44 0.33 8.47
C LEU A 318 -8.48 -0.19 7.47
N SER A 319 -8.65 0.51 6.36
CA SER A 319 -9.57 0.14 5.27
C SER A 319 -8.86 0.11 3.91
N TYR A 320 -8.33 1.25 3.45
CA TYR A 320 -7.61 1.38 2.20
C TYR A 320 -6.26 2.07 2.43
N VAL A 321 -5.18 1.40 2.05
CA VAL A 321 -3.83 1.97 2.08
C VAL A 321 -3.26 1.96 0.67
N ILE A 322 -3.05 3.16 0.12
CA ILE A 322 -2.65 3.35 -1.27
C ILE A 322 -1.26 4.00 -1.33
N ALA A 323 -0.33 3.34 -2.01
CA ALA A 323 1.01 3.84 -2.25
C ALA A 323 1.10 4.53 -3.61
N ASN A 324 1.67 5.74 -3.63
CA ASN A 324 1.84 6.56 -4.82
C ASN A 324 3.32 6.68 -5.15
N HIS A 325 3.68 6.30 -6.35
CA HIS A 325 5.03 6.33 -6.88
C HIS A 325 5.06 7.18 -8.17
N ARG A 326 6.24 7.60 -8.62
CA ARG A 326 6.40 8.36 -9.87
C ARG A 326 5.94 7.59 -11.12
N ASP A 327 6.06 6.26 -11.07
CA ASP A 327 5.76 5.37 -12.20
C ASP A 327 4.43 4.61 -12.04
N HIS A 328 3.83 4.58 -10.84
CA HIS A 328 2.65 3.77 -10.58
C HIS A 328 1.91 4.15 -9.30
N ILE A 329 0.68 3.69 -9.16
CA ILE A 329 -0.10 3.63 -7.93
C ILE A 329 -0.38 2.17 -7.57
N ARG A 330 -0.41 1.85 -6.27
CA ARG A 330 -0.60 0.48 -5.79
C ARG A 330 -1.46 0.44 -4.54
N ASP A 331 -2.42 -0.47 -4.49
CA ASP A 331 -3.06 -0.86 -3.23
C ASP A 331 -2.08 -1.75 -2.44
N VAL A 332 -1.60 -1.23 -1.32
CA VAL A 332 -0.65 -1.88 -0.42
C VAL A 332 -1.29 -2.27 0.91
N THR A 333 -2.62 -2.23 1.01
CA THR A 333 -3.38 -2.50 2.25
C THR A 333 -2.94 -3.79 2.94
N TRP A 334 -2.73 -4.85 2.16
CA TRP A 334 -2.30 -6.17 2.62
C TRP A 334 -1.00 -6.19 3.43
N ARG A 335 -0.10 -5.23 3.19
CA ARG A 335 1.16 -5.10 3.95
C ARG A 335 0.91 -4.63 5.39
N TYR A 336 -0.08 -3.79 5.57
CA TYR A 336 -0.35 -3.07 6.81
C TYR A 336 -1.40 -3.75 7.69
N THR A 337 -1.91 -4.91 7.26
CA THR A 337 -2.91 -5.67 8.02
C THR A 337 -2.47 -7.11 8.27
N PHE A 338 -2.83 -7.61 9.45
CA PHE A 338 -2.75 -9.02 9.81
C PHE A 338 -4.13 -9.70 9.81
N ASP A 339 -5.22 -8.92 9.70
CA ASP A 339 -6.61 -9.41 9.72
C ASP A 339 -7.37 -8.88 8.50
N TRP A 340 -7.09 -9.49 7.34
CA TRP A 340 -7.72 -9.12 6.08
C TRP A 340 -9.25 -9.23 6.12
N ASN A 341 -9.81 -10.18 6.88
CA ASN A 341 -11.26 -10.36 6.93
C ASN A 341 -11.94 -9.12 7.53
N LYS A 342 -11.39 -8.59 8.64
CA LYS A 342 -11.90 -7.35 9.24
C LYS A 342 -11.65 -6.13 8.36
N VAL A 343 -10.51 -6.05 7.67
CA VAL A 343 -10.26 -4.96 6.71
C VAL A 343 -11.27 -5.00 5.56
N LYS A 344 -11.52 -6.18 4.99
CA LYS A 344 -12.48 -6.40 3.90
C LYS A 344 -13.89 -5.95 4.27
N GLU A 345 -14.33 -6.17 5.50
CA GLU A 345 -15.62 -5.67 6.01
C GLU A 345 -15.71 -4.14 6.01
N ARG A 346 -14.59 -3.44 6.25
CA ARG A 346 -14.51 -1.98 6.25
C ARG A 346 -14.31 -1.37 4.86
N ARG A 347 -13.94 -2.19 3.86
CA ARG A 347 -13.71 -1.76 2.46
C ARG A 347 -15.02 -1.62 1.69
N CYS A 348 -15.82 -0.64 2.10
CA CYS A 348 -17.14 -0.38 1.54
C CYS A 348 -17.25 0.94 0.74
N LYS A 349 -16.16 1.71 0.60
CA LYS A 349 -16.17 3.01 -0.09
C LYS A 349 -16.14 2.89 -1.62
N VAL A 350 -15.58 1.79 -2.11
CA VAL A 350 -15.53 1.46 -3.54
C VAL A 350 -15.54 -0.05 -3.72
N ARG A 351 -16.20 -0.53 -4.77
CA ARG A 351 -16.14 -1.93 -5.16
C ARG A 351 -14.72 -2.29 -5.58
N GLU A 352 -14.21 -3.43 -5.13
CA GLU A 352 -12.85 -3.89 -5.43
C GLU A 352 -12.54 -3.93 -6.93
N SER A 353 -13.51 -4.35 -7.76
CA SER A 353 -13.37 -4.35 -9.22
C SER A 353 -13.23 -2.96 -9.84
N VAL A 354 -13.87 -1.95 -9.24
CA VAL A 354 -13.80 -0.55 -9.69
C VAL A 354 -12.46 0.05 -9.30
N LEU A 355 -11.97 -0.25 -8.08
CA LEU A 355 -10.66 0.15 -7.61
C LEU A 355 -9.53 -0.50 -8.43
N GLU A 356 -9.62 -1.81 -8.68
CA GLU A 356 -8.65 -2.56 -9.52
C GLU A 356 -8.58 -1.95 -10.93
N ASN A 357 -9.72 -1.73 -11.57
CA ASN A 357 -9.78 -1.08 -12.89
C ASN A 357 -9.24 0.36 -12.85
N PHE A 358 -9.51 1.14 -11.80
CA PHE A 358 -8.95 2.47 -11.63
C PHE A 358 -7.43 2.43 -11.56
N VAL A 359 -6.86 1.58 -10.70
CA VAL A 359 -5.40 1.41 -10.52
C VAL A 359 -4.74 0.97 -11.83
N ASP A 360 -5.32 -0.01 -12.53
CA ASP A 360 -4.81 -0.49 -13.81
C ASP A 360 -4.80 0.63 -14.86
N LYS A 361 -5.91 1.36 -15.01
CA LYS A 361 -6.02 2.48 -15.96
C LYS A 361 -5.12 3.65 -15.58
N TYR A 362 -4.89 3.88 -14.30
CA TYR A 362 -3.97 4.90 -13.82
C TYR A 362 -2.53 4.55 -14.18
N ASN A 363 -2.13 3.30 -13.92
CA ASN A 363 -0.78 2.80 -14.21
C ASN A 363 -0.46 2.77 -15.71
N LEU A 364 -1.46 2.46 -16.55
CA LEU A 364 -1.32 2.52 -18.01
C LEU A 364 -0.95 3.93 -18.54
N ARG A 365 -1.15 5.01 -17.77
CA ARG A 365 -0.76 6.37 -18.19
C ARG A 365 0.75 6.58 -18.18
N PHE A 366 1.47 5.84 -17.35
CA PHE A 366 2.93 5.92 -17.26
C PHE A 366 3.62 4.99 -18.28
N ASP A 367 2.88 4.04 -18.85
CA ASP A 367 3.43 3.07 -19.80
C ASP A 367 4.02 3.73 -21.06
N SER A 368 3.47 4.85 -21.54
CA SER A 368 4.00 5.50 -22.75
C SER A 368 5.36 6.17 -22.55
N THR A 369 5.67 6.63 -21.34
CA THR A 369 6.90 7.36 -21.01
C THR A 369 8.00 6.46 -20.44
N MET A 370 7.68 5.22 -20.08
CA MET A 370 8.62 4.30 -19.43
C MET A 370 9.43 3.44 -20.42
N THR A 371 10.72 3.24 -20.09
CA THR A 371 11.61 2.33 -20.81
C THR A 371 11.18 0.86 -20.65
N VAL A 372 11.57 0.02 -21.62
CA VAL A 372 11.27 -1.42 -21.58
C VAL A 372 11.89 -2.09 -20.35
N GLN A 373 13.11 -1.72 -19.99
CA GLN A 373 13.81 -2.21 -18.81
C GLN A 373 13.05 -1.85 -17.53
N ARG A 374 12.68 -0.58 -17.35
CA ARG A 374 11.97 -0.13 -16.15
C ARG A 374 10.61 -0.80 -16.00
N LYS A 375 9.89 -1.04 -17.11
CA LYS A 375 8.65 -1.84 -17.09
C LYS A 375 8.88 -3.27 -16.61
N ALA A 376 9.97 -3.90 -17.03
CA ALA A 376 10.31 -5.25 -16.59
C ALA A 376 10.65 -5.29 -15.09
N GLU A 377 11.40 -4.30 -14.61
CA GLU A 377 11.71 -4.13 -13.19
C GLU A 377 10.45 -3.96 -12.35
N LEU A 378 9.55 -3.02 -12.70
CA LEU A 378 8.32 -2.80 -11.96
C LEU A 378 7.40 -4.02 -11.97
N ARG A 379 7.31 -4.76 -13.09
CA ARG A 379 6.56 -6.03 -13.14
C ARG A 379 7.15 -7.08 -12.20
N SER A 380 8.48 -7.19 -12.15
CA SER A 380 9.18 -8.09 -11.22
C SER A 380 8.92 -7.72 -9.76
N GLN A 381 9.02 -6.42 -9.43
CA GLN A 381 8.71 -5.91 -8.09
C GLN A 381 7.25 -6.18 -7.71
N ALA A 382 6.30 -5.88 -8.60
CA ALA A 382 4.88 -6.11 -8.36
C ALA A 382 4.54 -7.59 -8.16
N ALA A 383 5.23 -8.51 -8.85
CA ALA A 383 5.05 -9.95 -8.66
C ALA A 383 5.53 -10.41 -7.28
N LYS A 384 6.68 -9.89 -6.81
CA LYS A 384 7.20 -10.17 -5.45
C LYS A 384 6.26 -9.63 -4.37
N GLU A 385 5.79 -8.40 -4.55
CA GLU A 385 4.83 -7.74 -3.65
C GLU A 385 3.49 -8.50 -3.61
N CYS A 386 2.98 -8.99 -4.74
CA CYS A 386 1.81 -9.89 -4.75
C CYS A 386 2.04 -11.18 -3.94
N ASN A 387 3.26 -11.73 -3.97
CA ASN A 387 3.59 -12.94 -3.21
C ASN A 387 3.71 -12.65 -1.70
N GLU A 388 4.24 -11.49 -1.33
CA GLU A 388 4.23 -10.97 0.05
C GLU A 388 2.78 -10.90 0.58
N PHE A 389 1.87 -10.30 -0.19
CA PHE A 389 0.48 -10.10 0.24
C PHE A 389 -0.31 -11.41 0.43
N LYS A 390 0.04 -12.47 -0.31
CA LYS A 390 -0.59 -13.79 -0.17
C LYS A 390 -0.14 -14.57 1.06
N ASN A 391 0.99 -14.18 1.67
CA ASN A 391 1.60 -14.88 2.79
C ASN A 391 1.65 -13.97 4.03
N PRO A 392 0.52 -13.76 4.73
CA PRO A 392 0.47 -12.86 5.89
C PRO A 392 1.37 -13.30 7.04
N VAL A 393 1.80 -14.57 7.09
CA VAL A 393 2.80 -15.06 8.05
C VAL A 393 4.18 -14.43 7.81
N ASN A 394 4.52 -14.07 6.57
CA ASN A 394 5.74 -13.29 6.28
C ASN A 394 5.60 -11.81 6.68
N ASN A 395 4.37 -11.31 6.87
CA ASN A 395 4.11 -9.98 7.44
C ASN A 395 4.24 -9.98 8.97
N LEU A 396 4.24 -11.16 9.61
CA LEU A 396 4.74 -11.36 10.97
C LEU A 396 6.27 -11.42 10.95
N ARG A 397 6.91 -10.40 10.35
CA ARG A 397 8.36 -10.23 10.47
C ARG A 397 8.70 -10.21 11.96
N LYS A 398 9.66 -11.04 12.37
CA LYS A 398 10.06 -11.27 13.77
C LYS A 398 9.95 -9.97 14.56
N GLY A 399 9.14 -10.01 15.62
CA GLY A 399 8.70 -8.85 16.38
C GLY A 399 9.84 -7.87 16.61
N ASN A 400 9.77 -6.74 15.93
CA ASN A 400 10.54 -5.58 16.34
C ASN A 400 9.99 -5.18 17.72
N PRO A 401 10.80 -5.11 18.80
CA PRO A 401 10.34 -4.75 20.14
C PRO A 401 9.70 -3.35 20.22
N HIS A 402 9.70 -2.57 19.13
CA HIS A 402 9.08 -1.25 19.02
C HIS A 402 7.59 -1.25 18.64
N GLN A 403 6.84 -2.29 18.99
CA GLN A 403 5.37 -2.24 19.01
C GLN A 403 4.88 -1.38 20.20
N GLY A 404 5.25 -0.10 20.19
CA GLY A 404 4.87 0.89 21.20
C GLY A 404 3.60 1.63 20.83
N ALA A 405 3.00 2.30 21.81
CA ALA A 405 1.92 3.25 21.58
C ALA A 405 2.41 4.45 20.75
N ARG A 406 1.51 5.09 20.00
CA ARG A 406 1.82 6.24 19.14
C ARG A 406 2.52 7.34 19.93
N VAL A 407 3.67 7.79 19.44
CA VAL A 407 4.44 8.86 20.07
C VAL A 407 3.94 10.22 19.59
N SER A 408 3.59 10.36 18.31
CA SER A 408 3.11 11.63 17.74
C SER A 408 1.62 11.94 18.04
N GLY A 409 1.26 13.23 18.01
CA GLY A 409 -0.11 13.72 18.15
C GLY A 409 -0.63 13.83 19.58
N ASN A 410 -1.61 14.72 19.79
CA ASN A 410 -2.26 14.93 21.08
C ASN A 410 -3.33 13.86 21.40
N GLU A 411 -3.71 13.73 22.69
CA GLU A 411 -4.66 12.69 23.13
C GLU A 411 -6.06 12.82 22.51
N GLU A 412 -6.50 14.04 22.21
CA GLU A 412 -7.79 14.27 21.53
C GLU A 412 -7.79 13.74 20.10
N CYS A 413 -6.65 13.81 19.39
CA CYS A 413 -6.48 13.25 18.06
C CYS A 413 -6.43 11.71 18.11
N LYS A 414 -5.68 11.15 19.06
CA LYS A 414 -5.59 9.69 19.28
C LYS A 414 -6.97 9.08 19.58
N SER A 415 -7.73 9.70 20.48
CA SER A 415 -9.09 9.27 20.85
C SER A 415 -10.09 9.36 19.70
N LYS A 416 -10.07 10.45 18.90
CA LYS A 416 -10.92 10.57 17.70
C LYS A 416 -10.63 9.49 16.64
N GLN A 417 -9.40 9.00 16.59
CA GLN A 417 -8.98 7.91 15.69
C GLN A 417 -9.19 6.51 16.29
N GLY A 418 -9.73 6.41 17.51
CA GLY A 418 -9.96 5.14 18.22
C GLY A 418 -8.68 4.47 18.73
N GLU A 419 -7.57 5.22 18.79
CA GLU A 419 -6.26 4.76 19.25
C GLU A 419 -6.22 4.91 20.79
N SER A 420 -6.49 3.83 21.53
CA SER A 420 -6.48 3.84 22.99
C SER A 420 -5.16 3.26 23.52
N SER A 421 -4.39 4.08 24.24
CA SER A 421 -3.20 3.61 24.96
C SER A 421 -3.64 2.70 26.10
N LYS A 422 -3.38 1.39 26.03
CA LYS A 422 -3.34 0.59 27.26
C LYS A 422 -2.13 1.09 28.05
N LYS A 423 -2.37 1.74 29.19
CA LYS A 423 -1.33 1.97 30.20
C LYS A 423 -0.77 0.58 30.54
N THR A 424 0.50 0.36 30.25
CA THR A 424 1.27 -0.66 30.96
C THR A 424 1.35 -0.20 32.40
N ASP A 425 0.71 -0.94 33.31
CA ASP A 425 0.93 -0.80 34.75
C ASP A 425 2.38 -1.17 35.04
N ASP A 426 3.28 -0.20 34.92
CA ASP A 426 4.61 -0.27 35.49
C ASP A 426 4.52 0.26 36.92
N SER A 427 4.04 -0.61 37.83
CA SER A 427 4.15 -0.37 39.27
C SER A 427 5.50 -0.88 39.77
N THR A 428 6.59 -0.43 39.15
CA THR A 428 7.91 -0.47 39.79
C THR A 428 7.95 0.62 40.85
N LYS A 429 7.55 0.24 42.08
CA LYS A 429 7.93 0.98 43.29
C LYS A 429 9.45 1.09 43.31
N THR A 430 9.97 2.28 43.04
CA THR A 430 11.34 2.64 43.36
C THR A 430 11.53 2.54 44.87
N CYS A 431 12.12 1.44 45.35
CA CYS A 431 12.61 1.36 46.71
C CYS A 431 13.84 2.26 46.83
N ASN A 432 13.70 3.30 47.65
CA ASN A 432 14.73 4.26 47.99
C ASN A 432 15.73 3.56 48.94
N ILE A 433 17.01 3.50 48.58
CA ILE A 433 18.06 2.73 49.29
C ILE A 433 18.47 3.33 50.67
N ASN A 434 17.71 4.26 51.23
CA ASN A 434 18.03 4.91 52.51
C ASN A 434 16.90 4.84 53.55
N ASP A 435 16.24 3.69 53.70
CA ASP A 435 15.28 3.46 54.79
C ASP A 435 15.87 2.47 55.83
N PRO A 436 16.17 2.89 57.08
CA PRO A 436 16.85 2.06 58.06
C PRO A 436 15.94 1.06 58.80
N ASN A 437 14.73 0.74 58.31
CA ASN A 437 13.74 0.03 59.12
C ASN A 437 12.99 -1.13 58.44
N CYS A 438 13.68 -1.97 57.65
CA CYS A 438 13.09 -3.19 57.11
C CYS A 438 13.69 -4.45 57.74
N ASN A 439 13.10 -4.89 58.85
CA ASN A 439 13.36 -6.21 59.44
C ASN A 439 12.74 -7.32 58.58
N GLY A 440 13.56 -8.31 58.25
CA GLY A 440 13.18 -9.42 57.39
C GLY A 440 12.39 -10.53 58.09
N THR A 441 11.76 -11.37 57.27
CA THR A 441 11.50 -12.78 57.58
C THR A 441 11.53 -13.59 56.28
N ASN A 442 12.39 -14.61 56.25
CA ASN A 442 12.47 -15.66 55.24
C ASN A 442 11.24 -16.57 55.27
N SER A 443 10.75 -17.00 54.11
CA SER A 443 10.17 -18.35 53.95
C SER A 443 10.36 -18.86 52.52
N THR A 444 11.18 -19.90 52.45
CA THR A 444 11.42 -20.86 51.35
C THR A 444 10.13 -21.47 50.78
N THR A 445 10.07 -21.73 49.47
CA THR A 445 10.11 -23.10 48.87
C THR A 445 9.78 -23.11 47.37
N ASP A 446 10.59 -23.88 46.63
CA ASP A 446 10.28 -24.71 45.45
C ASP A 446 10.13 -24.09 44.05
N ALA A 447 11.26 -24.13 43.33
CA ALA A 447 11.34 -24.11 41.87
C ALA A 447 10.97 -25.49 41.28
N LYS A 448 10.15 -25.50 40.22
CA LYS A 448 10.02 -26.62 39.27
C LYS A 448 10.51 -26.18 37.88
N PRO A 449 11.18 -27.06 37.11
CA PRO A 449 11.85 -26.70 35.87
C PRO A 449 10.90 -26.68 34.65
N ALA A 450 11.30 -25.90 33.64
CA ALA A 450 10.59 -25.65 32.40
C ALA A 450 10.54 -26.88 31.47
N GLU A 451 9.38 -27.08 30.82
CA GLU A 451 9.21 -28.00 29.68
C GLU A 451 9.37 -27.25 28.34
N PRO A 452 9.89 -27.89 27.28
CA PRO A 452 10.08 -27.27 25.98
C PRO A 452 8.91 -27.55 25.02
N GLU A 453 8.23 -26.50 24.53
CA GLU A 453 7.18 -26.66 23.50
C GLU A 453 7.70 -26.46 22.06
N LYS A 454 8.00 -27.62 21.46
CA LYS A 454 7.57 -28.17 20.16
C LYS A 454 7.43 -27.23 18.93
N GLU A 455 8.26 -27.56 17.94
CA GLU A 455 8.16 -27.21 16.52
C GLU A 455 6.86 -27.72 15.87
N TRP A 456 6.24 -26.89 15.03
CA TRP A 456 5.16 -27.29 14.14
C TRP A 456 5.69 -27.40 12.70
N VAL A 457 5.72 -28.63 12.19
CA VAL A 457 5.85 -28.97 10.76
C VAL A 457 4.44 -29.02 10.17
N VAL A 458 4.18 -28.36 9.04
CA VAL A 458 2.98 -28.67 8.22
C VAL A 458 3.29 -28.62 6.72
N LEU A 459 2.80 -29.68 6.08
CA LEU A 459 2.77 -30.10 4.67
C LEU A 459 2.04 -29.15 3.72
#